data_AF-A0A4Z2GWM8-F1
#
_entry.id   AF-A0A4Z2GWM8-F1
#
_cell.length_a   1.000
_cell.length_b   1.000
_cell.length_c   1.000
_cell.angle_alpha   90.00
_cell.angle_beta   90.00
_cell.angle_gamma   90.00
#
_symmetry.space_group_name_H-M   'P 1'
#
loop_
_entity.id
_entity.type
_entity.pdbx_description
1 polymer ?
#
loop_
_entity_poly.entity_id
_entity_poly.type
_entity_poly.pdbx_seq_one_letter_code
_entity_poly.pdbx_strand_id
1 'polypeptide(L)'
;MRHNANRPPQKDHGPAFKPQSDYSAAAHAIFGTRAELVRRLNHGEGEEGKGGSAGRCTMAELQMLLEDEIPAGKRALVESYQNLTRVADYCENNYVQAQDKRKALEETKAYTTQSLASVAYQINALANNVLQLLDIQASQLRRMESSINHISQTVDIHKEKVARREIGILTTNKNTSRTHKIIAPANMERPVRYIRKPVDYNVLDDVGHGVKVSRAS
;
A
#
# COMPACT_ATOMS: atom_id res chain seq x y z
N MET A 1 21.25 19.36 -96.59
CA MET A 1 21.71 19.76 -95.24
C MET A 1 20.86 19.06 -94.18
N ARG A 2 21.54 18.32 -93.28
CA ARG A 2 21.27 18.07 -91.85
C ARG A 2 19.94 17.46 -91.37
N HIS A 3 20.13 16.24 -90.84
CA HIS A 3 19.69 15.71 -89.53
C HIS A 3 18.29 15.13 -89.29
N ASN A 4 18.28 13.80 -89.34
CA ASN A 4 17.64 12.83 -88.44
C ASN A 4 17.53 13.29 -86.96
N ALA A 5 16.36 13.08 -86.33
CA ALA A 5 16.25 12.70 -84.92
C ALA A 5 14.87 12.10 -84.60
N ASN A 6 14.82 10.78 -84.74
CA ASN A 6 14.02 9.81 -83.98
C ASN A 6 13.61 10.29 -82.56
N ARG A 7 12.30 10.42 -82.27
CA ARG A 7 11.76 10.68 -80.92
C ARG A 7 11.18 9.37 -80.34
N PRO A 8 11.71 8.84 -79.22
CA PRO A 8 11.22 7.61 -78.59
C PRO A 8 9.96 7.89 -77.72
N PRO A 9 9.16 6.85 -77.41
CA PRO A 9 7.94 7.00 -76.62
C PRO A 9 8.25 7.31 -75.14
N GLN A 10 7.44 8.19 -74.55
CA GLN A 10 7.51 8.58 -73.14
C GLN A 10 7.25 7.36 -72.24
N LYS A 11 8.18 7.13 -71.30
CA LYS A 11 8.00 6.16 -70.22
C LYS A 11 7.28 6.84 -69.05
N ASP A 12 6.16 6.27 -68.64
CA ASP A 12 5.46 6.64 -67.41
C ASP A 12 6.39 6.45 -66.20
N HIS A 13 6.68 7.53 -65.50
CA HIS A 13 7.31 7.49 -64.20
C HIS A 13 6.23 7.32 -63.12
N GLY A 14 5.82 6.07 -62.90
CA GLY A 14 5.16 5.68 -61.66
C GLY A 14 6.11 5.85 -60.45
N PRO A 15 5.58 6.01 -59.22
CA PRO A 15 6.39 6.26 -58.04
C PRO A 15 7.38 5.11 -57.85
N ALA A 16 8.65 5.47 -57.66
CA ALA A 16 9.77 4.56 -57.50
C ALA A 16 9.46 3.49 -56.44
N PHE A 17 9.38 2.24 -56.87
CA PHE A 17 9.33 1.06 -56.00
C PHE A 17 10.55 1.07 -55.08
N LYS A 18 10.34 1.27 -53.78
CA LYS A 18 11.36 1.01 -52.77
C LYS A 18 11.61 -0.51 -52.68
N PRO A 19 12.86 -0.95 -52.54
CA PRO A 19 13.22 -2.37 -52.59
C PRO A 19 12.56 -3.18 -51.47
N GLN A 20 12.07 -4.38 -51.80
CA GLN A 20 11.40 -5.34 -50.91
C GLN A 20 12.21 -5.72 -49.65
N SER A 21 13.53 -5.52 -49.65
CA SER A 21 14.41 -5.80 -48.50
C SER A 21 14.10 -4.95 -47.27
N ASP A 22 13.69 -3.69 -47.48
CA ASP A 22 13.59 -2.71 -46.40
C ASP A 22 12.31 -2.93 -45.57
N TYR A 23 11.26 -3.46 -46.21
CA TYR A 23 9.99 -3.79 -45.55
C TYR A 23 10.06 -5.11 -44.76
N SER A 24 10.81 -6.10 -45.26
CA SER A 24 11.06 -7.36 -44.53
C SER A 24 11.93 -7.14 -43.29
N ALA A 25 12.94 -6.26 -43.39
CA ALA A 25 13.77 -5.86 -42.25
C ALA A 25 12.95 -5.07 -41.21
N ALA A 26 12.05 -4.18 -41.63
CA ALA A 26 11.16 -3.45 -40.72
C ALA A 26 10.17 -4.40 -40.01
N ALA A 27 9.60 -5.36 -40.72
CA ALA A 27 8.69 -6.35 -40.13
C ALA A 27 9.41 -7.28 -39.13
N HIS A 28 10.66 -7.69 -39.41
CA HIS A 28 11.49 -8.44 -38.46
C HIS A 28 11.95 -7.61 -37.26
N ALA A 29 12.23 -6.32 -37.44
CA ALA A 29 12.65 -5.42 -36.37
C ALA A 29 11.51 -5.09 -35.39
N ILE A 30 10.26 -5.07 -35.86
CA ILE A 30 9.09 -4.73 -35.04
C ILE A 30 8.68 -5.87 -34.11
N PHE A 31 8.81 -7.13 -34.55
CA PHE A 31 8.28 -8.25 -33.78
C PHE A 31 9.33 -9.22 -33.21
N GLY A 32 10.61 -8.92 -33.40
CA GLY A 32 11.70 -9.85 -33.09
C GLY A 32 11.64 -11.11 -33.96
N THR A 33 12.65 -11.98 -33.83
CA THR A 33 12.63 -13.23 -34.56
C THR A 33 11.44 -14.09 -34.11
N ARG A 34 10.81 -14.84 -35.04
CA ARG A 34 9.74 -15.82 -34.74
C ARG A 34 10.13 -16.75 -33.58
N ALA A 35 11.42 -17.02 -33.39
CA ALA A 35 11.98 -17.79 -32.29
C ALA A 35 11.90 -17.07 -30.94
N GLU A 36 12.12 -15.75 -30.86
CA GLU A 36 12.00 -14.98 -29.61
C GLU A 36 10.55 -14.81 -29.17
N LEU A 37 9.64 -14.56 -30.10
CA LEU A 37 8.22 -14.41 -29.78
C LEU A 37 7.61 -15.73 -29.31
N VAL A 38 7.95 -16.85 -29.96
CA VAL A 38 7.53 -18.19 -29.53
C VAL A 38 8.19 -18.59 -28.21
N ARG A 39 9.45 -18.21 -27.95
CA ARG A 39 10.11 -18.44 -26.65
C ARG A 39 9.49 -17.59 -25.54
N ARG A 40 9.02 -16.37 -25.84
CA ARG A 40 8.28 -15.49 -24.90
C ARG A 40 6.85 -15.96 -24.60
N LEU A 41 6.19 -16.62 -25.54
CA LEU A 41 4.87 -17.23 -25.32
C LEU A 41 4.97 -18.61 -24.63
N ASN A 42 5.96 -19.42 -24.98
CA ASN A 42 6.16 -20.74 -24.38
C ASN A 42 6.84 -20.70 -23.00
N HIS A 43 7.41 -19.55 -22.58
CA HIS A 43 7.81 -19.31 -21.18
C HIS A 43 6.66 -18.81 -20.28
N GLY A 44 5.40 -18.97 -20.71
CA GLY A 44 4.22 -18.73 -19.90
C GLY A 44 3.96 -19.74 -18.77
N GLU A 45 4.90 -20.64 -18.46
CA GLU A 45 4.84 -21.50 -17.28
C GLU A 45 6.11 -21.34 -16.44
N GLY A 46 5.99 -20.65 -15.29
CA GLY A 46 7.03 -20.59 -14.27
C GLY A 46 7.62 -19.22 -13.95
N GLU A 47 6.84 -18.13 -14.01
CA GLU A 47 7.15 -17.01 -13.12
C GLU A 47 6.59 -17.38 -11.74
N GLU A 48 7.46 -17.98 -10.93
CA GLU A 48 7.28 -18.14 -9.50
C GLU A 48 6.65 -16.87 -8.93
N GLY A 49 5.57 -17.05 -8.17
CA GLY A 49 5.09 -16.03 -7.26
C GLY A 49 6.24 -15.63 -6.34
N LYS A 50 6.98 -14.60 -6.73
CA LYS A 50 7.75 -13.78 -5.80
C LYS A 50 6.72 -13.09 -4.92
N GLY A 51 6.30 -13.81 -3.88
CA GLY A 51 5.90 -13.24 -2.61
C GLY A 51 7.10 -12.50 -2.03
N GLY A 52 7.43 -11.36 -2.64
CA GLY A 52 8.54 -10.50 -2.31
C GLY A 52 8.02 -9.23 -1.67
N SER A 53 8.02 -9.20 -0.33
CA SER A 53 7.96 -7.97 0.46
C SER A 53 6.64 -7.19 0.38
N ALA A 54 5.54 -7.82 0.83
CA ALA A 54 4.40 -7.10 1.39
C ALA A 54 4.87 -6.30 2.62
N GLY A 55 5.40 -5.08 2.40
CA GLY A 55 5.91 -4.27 3.51
C GLY A 55 6.59 -2.96 3.14
N ARG A 56 6.96 -2.73 1.87
CA ARG A 56 7.50 -1.43 1.44
C ARG A 56 7.04 -1.11 0.02
N CYS A 57 5.82 -0.58 -0.13
CA CYS A 57 5.48 0.22 -1.30
C CYS A 57 6.35 1.48 -1.28
N THR A 58 7.43 1.49 -2.05
CA THR A 58 8.34 2.63 -2.09
C THR A 58 7.75 3.71 -2.99
N MET A 59 7.90 4.98 -2.59
CA MET A 59 7.54 6.10 -3.47
C MET A 59 8.28 6.04 -4.81
N ALA A 60 9.49 5.46 -4.82
CA ALA A 60 10.28 5.25 -6.02
C ALA A 60 9.58 4.35 -7.05
N GLU A 61 8.96 3.25 -6.60
CA GLU A 61 8.22 2.32 -7.45
C GLU A 61 6.97 2.98 -8.05
N LEU A 62 6.23 3.75 -7.25
CA LEU A 62 5.10 4.54 -7.75
C LEU A 62 5.55 5.55 -8.82
N GLN A 63 6.69 6.21 -8.61
CA GLN A 63 7.22 7.19 -9.54
C GLN A 63 7.68 6.54 -10.85
N MET A 64 8.36 5.39 -10.78
CA MET A 64 8.72 4.62 -11.98
C MET A 64 7.49 4.19 -12.79
N LEU A 65 6.43 3.70 -12.13
CA LEU A 65 5.18 3.33 -12.80
C LEU A 65 4.53 4.52 -13.51
N LEU A 66 4.47 5.69 -12.84
CA LEU A 66 3.83 6.89 -13.39
C LEU A 66 4.63 7.57 -14.50
N GLU A 67 5.95 7.69 -14.34
CA GLU A 67 6.79 8.50 -15.23
C GLU A 67 7.33 7.70 -16.41
N ASP A 68 7.56 6.39 -16.24
CA ASP A 68 8.22 5.58 -17.26
C ASP A 68 7.36 4.41 -17.73
N GLU A 69 7.06 3.44 -16.87
CA GLU A 69 6.56 2.13 -17.33
C GLU A 69 5.16 2.20 -17.95
N ILE A 70 4.20 2.88 -17.30
CA ILE A 70 2.85 3.03 -17.85
C ILE A 70 2.85 3.91 -19.11
N PRO A 71 3.52 5.08 -19.14
CA PRO A 71 3.68 5.87 -20.36
C PRO A 71 4.37 5.11 -21.50
N ALA A 72 5.41 4.33 -21.21
CA ALA A 72 6.13 3.52 -22.19
C ALA A 72 5.24 2.40 -22.74
N GLY A 73 4.54 1.66 -21.88
CA GLY A 73 3.58 0.63 -22.29
C GLY A 73 2.46 1.20 -23.16
N LYS A 74 1.92 2.37 -22.81
CA LYS A 74 0.93 3.08 -23.62
C LYS A 74 1.50 3.50 -24.98
N ARG A 75 2.72 4.04 -25.01
CA ARG A 75 3.42 4.40 -26.26
C ARG A 75 3.61 3.17 -27.16
N ALA A 76 4.05 2.05 -26.60
CA ALA A 76 4.22 0.79 -27.32
C ALA A 76 2.90 0.28 -27.93
N LEU A 77 1.78 0.42 -27.22
CA LEU A 77 0.44 0.09 -27.75
C LEU A 77 0.02 1.00 -28.91
N VAL A 78 0.30 2.31 -28.82
CA VAL A 78 0.03 3.26 -29.92
C VAL A 78 0.90 2.94 -31.14
N GLU A 79 2.16 2.57 -30.92
CA GLU A 79 3.07 2.17 -31.99
C GLU A 79 2.59 0.85 -32.63
N SER A 80 2.17 -0.11 -31.82
CA SER A 80 1.60 -1.39 -32.27
C SER A 80 0.40 -1.17 -33.19
N TYR A 81 -0.50 -0.23 -32.87
CA TYR A 81 -1.62 0.14 -33.74
C TYR A 81 -1.16 0.60 -35.14
N GLN A 82 -0.16 1.47 -35.23
CA GLN A 82 0.37 1.94 -36.51
C GLN A 82 1.08 0.82 -37.27
N ASN A 83 1.86 0.00 -36.57
CA ASN A 83 2.62 -1.10 -37.15
C ASN A 83 1.70 -2.18 -37.71
N LEU A 84 0.64 -2.55 -36.98
CA LEU A 84 -0.34 -3.54 -37.43
C LEU A 84 -1.09 -3.11 -38.69
N THR A 85 -1.36 -1.81 -38.83
CA THR A 85 -1.95 -1.26 -40.06
C THR A 85 -1.02 -1.51 -41.26
N ARG A 86 0.27 -1.20 -41.11
CA ARG A 86 1.27 -1.45 -42.18
C ARG A 86 1.45 -2.94 -42.48
N VAL A 87 1.39 -3.79 -41.46
CA VAL A 87 1.47 -5.26 -41.63
C VAL A 87 0.28 -5.78 -42.39
N ALA A 88 -0.93 -5.29 -42.11
CA ALA A 88 -2.14 -5.65 -42.84
C ALA A 88 -2.02 -5.24 -44.31
N ASP A 89 -1.63 -4.00 -44.59
CA ASP A 89 -1.41 -3.50 -45.96
C ASP A 89 -0.34 -4.35 -46.69
N TYR A 90 0.74 -4.71 -46.01
CA TYR A 90 1.77 -5.59 -46.58
C TYR A 90 1.21 -6.98 -46.90
N CYS A 91 0.48 -7.60 -45.99
CA CYS A 91 -0.08 -8.94 -46.20
C CYS A 91 -1.05 -8.96 -47.40
N GLU A 92 -1.89 -7.93 -47.54
CA GLU A 92 -2.79 -7.79 -48.68
C GLU A 92 -2.01 -7.62 -50.00
N ASN A 93 -1.08 -6.68 -50.04
CA ASN A 93 -0.28 -6.41 -51.24
C ASN A 93 0.60 -7.62 -51.64
N ASN A 94 1.24 -8.26 -50.67
CA ASN A 94 2.04 -9.47 -50.89
C ASN A 94 1.18 -10.59 -51.45
N TYR A 95 -0.03 -10.79 -50.90
CA TYR A 95 -0.95 -11.80 -51.40
C TYR A 95 -1.40 -11.50 -52.83
N VAL A 96 -1.71 -10.25 -53.18
CA VAL A 96 -2.13 -9.87 -54.56
C VAL A 96 -0.98 -10.03 -55.57
N GLN A 97 0.24 -9.61 -55.21
CA GLN A 97 1.38 -9.59 -56.12
C GLN A 97 2.14 -10.92 -56.22
N ALA A 98 2.06 -11.80 -55.21
CA ALA A 98 2.78 -13.07 -55.21
C ALA A 98 2.28 -14.03 -56.31
N GLN A 99 3.23 -14.71 -56.98
CA GLN A 99 2.93 -15.79 -57.91
C GLN A 99 2.43 -17.05 -57.17
N ASP A 100 3.00 -17.35 -56.01
CA ASP A 100 2.57 -18.45 -55.14
C ASP A 100 1.68 -17.94 -54.00
N LYS A 101 0.36 -18.10 -54.18
CA LYS A 101 -0.65 -17.69 -53.19
C LYS A 101 -0.59 -18.52 -51.90
N ARG A 102 -0.16 -19.78 -51.94
CA ARG A 102 -0.09 -20.63 -50.74
C ARG A 102 1.01 -20.11 -49.81
N LYS A 103 2.17 -19.79 -50.38
CA LYS A 103 3.29 -19.22 -49.62
C LYS A 103 2.94 -17.87 -48.99
N ALA A 104 2.33 -16.96 -49.75
CA ALA A 104 1.92 -15.64 -49.24
C ALA A 104 0.86 -15.74 -48.13
N LEU A 105 -0.06 -16.72 -48.24
CA LEU A 105 -1.05 -16.98 -47.19
C LEU A 105 -0.40 -17.50 -45.90
N GLU A 106 0.55 -18.42 -45.99
CA GLU A 106 1.28 -18.91 -44.82
C GLU A 106 2.08 -17.80 -44.13
N GLU A 107 2.67 -16.89 -44.90
CA GLU A 107 3.32 -15.70 -44.36
C GLU A 107 2.34 -14.78 -43.63
N THR A 108 1.15 -14.56 -44.21
CA THR A 108 0.07 -13.78 -43.58
C THR A 108 -0.41 -14.41 -42.27
N LYS A 109 -0.57 -15.74 -42.21
CA LYS A 109 -0.93 -16.46 -40.98
C LYS A 109 0.15 -16.31 -39.90
N ALA A 110 1.42 -16.32 -40.30
CA ALA A 110 2.53 -16.09 -39.38
C ALA A 110 2.47 -14.69 -38.76
N TYR A 111 2.31 -13.65 -39.59
CA TYR A 111 2.12 -12.27 -39.11
C TYR A 111 0.88 -12.10 -38.24
N THR A 112 -0.23 -12.79 -38.56
CA THR A 112 -1.47 -12.75 -37.77
C THR A 112 -1.24 -13.32 -36.36
N THR A 113 -0.59 -14.48 -36.26
CA THR A 113 -0.26 -15.11 -34.96
C THR A 113 0.67 -14.22 -34.14
N GLN A 114 1.69 -13.66 -34.78
CA GLN A 114 2.67 -12.78 -34.15
C GLN A 114 2.05 -11.46 -33.66
N SER A 115 1.15 -10.89 -34.45
CA SER A 115 0.37 -9.70 -34.10
C SER A 115 -0.52 -9.92 -32.89
N LEU A 116 -1.26 -11.03 -32.87
CA LEU A 116 -2.13 -11.40 -31.75
C LEU A 116 -1.33 -11.54 -30.45
N ALA A 117 -0.23 -12.28 -30.50
CA ALA A 117 0.65 -12.47 -29.35
C ALA A 117 1.27 -11.16 -28.84
N SER A 118 1.75 -10.31 -29.75
CA SER A 118 2.37 -9.03 -29.42
C SER A 118 1.40 -8.10 -28.68
N VAL A 119 0.19 -7.92 -29.21
CA VAL A 119 -0.84 -7.07 -28.59
C VAL A 119 -1.28 -7.63 -27.24
N ALA A 120 -1.52 -8.94 -27.14
CA ALA A 120 -1.91 -9.58 -25.89
C ALA A 120 -0.87 -9.35 -24.78
N TYR A 121 0.42 -9.49 -25.10
CA TYR A 121 1.51 -9.23 -24.16
C TYR A 121 1.55 -7.77 -23.72
N GLN A 122 1.46 -6.82 -24.65
CA GLN A 122 1.49 -5.39 -24.34
C GLN A 122 0.32 -4.97 -23.44
N ILE A 123 -0.88 -5.48 -23.71
CA ILE A 123 -2.07 -5.23 -22.87
C ILE A 123 -1.87 -5.83 -21.48
N ASN A 124 -1.42 -7.09 -21.38
CA ASN A 124 -1.21 -7.75 -20.10
C ASN A 124 -0.14 -7.03 -19.25
N ALA A 125 0.98 -6.63 -19.86
CA ALA A 125 2.03 -5.89 -19.17
C ALA A 125 1.51 -4.55 -18.62
N LEU A 126 0.81 -3.77 -19.46
CA LEU A 126 0.24 -2.48 -19.04
C LEU A 126 -0.81 -2.66 -17.94
N ALA A 127 -1.67 -3.69 -18.03
CA ALA A 127 -2.68 -3.98 -17.04
C ALA A 127 -2.06 -4.29 -15.67
N ASN A 128 -1.01 -5.12 -15.62
CA ASN A 128 -0.31 -5.44 -14.38
C ASN A 128 0.32 -4.19 -13.75
N ASN A 129 0.97 -3.34 -14.55
CA ASN A 129 1.56 -2.09 -14.05
C ASN A 129 0.49 -1.14 -13.48
N VAL A 130 -0.68 -1.06 -14.13
CA VAL A 130 -1.81 -0.24 -13.62
C VAL A 130 -2.38 -0.82 -12.33
N LEU A 131 -2.54 -2.14 -12.22
CA LEU A 131 -3.00 -2.78 -10.97
C LEU A 131 -2.01 -2.53 -9.82
N GLN A 132 -0.71 -2.67 -10.08
CA GLN A 132 0.34 -2.39 -9.11
C GLN A 132 0.34 -0.93 -8.65
N LEU A 133 0.13 0.01 -9.57
CA LEU A 133 -0.04 1.43 -9.25
C LEU A 133 -1.19 1.65 -8.25
N LEU A 134 -2.36 1.05 -8.54
CA LEU A 134 -3.55 1.18 -7.71
C LEU A 134 -3.36 0.55 -6.33
N ASP A 135 -2.71 -0.61 -6.25
CA ASP A 135 -2.39 -1.26 -4.97
C ASP A 135 -1.44 -0.42 -4.11
N ILE A 136 -0.42 0.19 -4.73
CA ILE A 136 0.49 1.11 -4.04
C ILE A 136 -0.29 2.32 -3.49
N GLN A 137 -1.12 2.96 -4.30
CA GLN A 137 -1.93 4.12 -3.88
C GLN A 137 -2.93 3.75 -2.77
N ALA A 138 -3.60 2.61 -2.88
CA ALA A 138 -4.51 2.12 -1.84
C ALA A 138 -3.77 1.90 -0.50
N SER A 139 -2.56 1.34 -0.55
CA SER A 139 -1.72 1.17 0.64
C SER A 139 -1.29 2.52 1.25
N GLN A 140 -1.00 3.53 0.41
CA GLN A 140 -0.64 4.87 0.85
C GLN A 140 -1.79 5.55 1.58
N LEU A 141 -3.00 5.46 1.02
CA LEU A 141 -4.21 6.01 1.64
C LEU A 141 -4.49 5.38 3.00
N ARG A 142 -4.37 4.05 3.13
CA ARG A 142 -4.52 3.37 4.44
C ARG A 142 -3.50 3.85 5.48
N ARG A 143 -2.25 4.10 5.08
CA ARG A 143 -1.23 4.66 5.99
C ARG A 143 -1.52 6.11 6.36
N MET A 144 -1.98 6.91 5.41
CA MET A 144 -2.38 8.30 5.65
C MET A 144 -3.59 8.37 6.58
N GLU A 145 -4.59 7.54 6.39
CA GLU A 145 -5.76 7.42 7.26
C GLU A 145 -5.35 7.10 8.71
N SER A 146 -4.49 6.10 8.91
CA SER A 146 -3.96 5.78 10.24
C SER A 146 -3.22 6.97 10.89
N SER A 147 -2.41 7.69 10.10
CA SER A 147 -1.71 8.89 10.57
C SER A 147 -2.68 9.99 10.99
N ILE A 148 -3.74 10.21 10.20
CA ILE A 148 -4.82 11.16 10.51
C ILE A 148 -5.57 10.74 11.78
N ASN A 149 -5.85 9.45 11.97
CA ASN A 149 -6.50 8.95 13.18
C ASN A 149 -5.66 9.24 14.44
N HIS A 150 -4.34 9.06 14.39
CA HIS A 150 -3.45 9.44 15.49
C HIS A 150 -3.44 10.95 15.77
N ILE A 151 -3.49 11.77 14.72
CA ILE A 151 -3.61 13.23 14.86
C ILE A 151 -4.95 13.58 15.51
N SER A 152 -6.05 12.97 15.07
CA SER A 152 -7.38 13.19 15.65
C SER A 152 -7.39 12.88 17.14
N GLN A 153 -6.87 11.71 17.54
CA GLN A 153 -6.76 11.32 18.95
C GLN A 153 -5.91 12.32 19.76
N THR A 154 -4.81 12.81 19.17
CA THR A 154 -3.96 13.80 19.83
C THR A 154 -4.69 15.12 20.05
N VAL A 155 -5.48 15.55 19.07
CA VAL A 155 -6.33 16.75 19.17
C VAL A 155 -7.44 16.54 20.20
N ASP A 156 -8.13 15.41 20.20
CA ASP A 156 -9.20 15.10 21.16
C ASP A 156 -8.66 15.11 22.60
N ILE A 157 -7.52 14.45 22.83
CA ILE A 157 -6.83 14.46 24.11
C ILE A 157 -6.42 15.89 24.50
N HIS A 158 -5.93 16.68 23.55
CA HIS A 158 -5.57 18.07 23.81
C HIS A 158 -6.79 18.91 24.20
N LYS A 159 -7.89 18.79 23.47
CA LYS A 159 -9.15 19.50 23.74
C LYS A 159 -9.69 19.14 25.13
N GLU A 160 -9.73 17.85 25.46
CA GLU A 160 -10.14 17.37 26.78
C GLU A 160 -9.21 17.89 27.89
N LYS A 161 -7.89 17.89 27.67
CA LYS A 161 -6.91 18.43 28.64
C LYS A 161 -7.10 19.93 28.87
N VAL A 162 -7.40 20.70 27.83
CA VAL A 162 -7.68 22.14 27.96
C VAL A 162 -8.96 22.35 28.76
N ALA A 163 -10.05 21.67 28.42
CA ALA A 163 -11.31 21.76 29.15
C ALA A 163 -11.15 21.34 30.63
N ARG A 164 -10.42 20.25 30.90
CA ARG A 164 -10.12 19.82 32.27
C ARG A 164 -9.24 20.82 33.03
N ARG A 165 -8.32 21.50 32.36
CA ARG A 165 -7.52 22.55 32.98
C ARG A 165 -8.41 23.74 33.37
N GLU A 166 -9.33 24.15 32.49
CA GLU A 166 -10.28 25.24 32.77
C GLU A 166 -11.16 24.93 33.97
N ILE A 167 -11.79 23.74 34.02
CA ILE A 167 -12.61 23.36 35.18
C ILE A 167 -11.75 23.11 36.43
N GLY A 168 -10.51 22.65 36.26
CA GLY A 168 -9.57 22.37 37.34
C GLY A 168 -9.27 23.58 38.21
N ILE A 169 -9.24 24.79 37.63
CA ILE A 169 -9.07 26.06 38.37
C ILE A 169 -10.20 26.27 39.39
N LEU A 170 -11.41 25.78 39.09
CA LEU A 170 -12.60 25.91 39.93
C LEU A 170 -12.75 24.76 40.93
N THR A 171 -11.76 23.86 41.03
CA THR A 171 -11.82 22.68 41.89
C THR A 171 -10.77 22.73 42.99
N THR A 172 -11.06 22.07 44.10
CA THR A 172 -10.09 21.78 45.16
C THR A 172 -10.32 20.35 45.66
N ASN A 173 -9.33 19.76 46.30
CA ASN A 173 -9.43 18.38 46.78
C ASN A 173 -10.52 18.26 47.86
N LYS A 174 -11.43 17.30 47.69
CA LYS A 174 -12.36 16.90 48.75
C LYS A 174 -11.67 15.84 49.63
N ASN A 175 -11.26 16.22 50.82
CA ASN A 175 -10.64 15.31 51.80
C ASN A 175 -11.68 14.37 52.45
N THR A 176 -12.22 13.44 51.66
CA THR A 176 -13.13 12.40 52.17
C THR A 176 -12.32 11.24 52.72
N SER A 177 -12.31 11.07 54.04
CA SER A 177 -11.77 9.88 54.68
C SER A 177 -12.89 8.85 54.87
N ARG A 178 -12.55 7.57 54.77
CA ARG A 178 -13.48 6.47 55.06
C ARG A 178 -13.12 5.90 56.41
N THR A 179 -14.03 5.98 57.38
CA THR A 179 -13.86 5.41 58.72
C THR A 179 -14.86 4.28 58.94
N HIS A 180 -14.48 3.34 59.82
CA HIS A 180 -15.42 2.33 60.29
C HIS A 180 -16.42 2.97 61.25
N LYS A 181 -17.68 2.50 61.21
CA LYS A 181 -18.75 3.00 62.10
C LYS A 181 -18.43 2.81 63.59
N ILE A 182 -17.67 1.76 63.90
CA ILE A 182 -17.21 1.45 65.26
C ILE A 182 -15.71 1.19 65.16
N ILE A 183 -14.93 1.92 65.96
CA ILE A 183 -13.49 1.73 66.10
C ILE A 183 -13.28 1.34 67.56
N ALA A 184 -13.03 0.06 67.81
CA ALA A 184 -12.73 -0.42 69.15
C ALA A 184 -11.36 0.12 69.60
N PRO A 185 -11.20 0.51 70.87
CA PRO A 185 -9.91 0.92 71.39
C PRO A 185 -8.90 -0.23 71.32
N ALA A 186 -7.63 0.09 71.06
CA ALA A 186 -6.56 -0.91 70.93
C ALA A 186 -6.38 -1.78 72.19
N ASN A 187 -6.61 -1.19 73.37
CA ASN A 187 -6.62 -1.89 74.64
C ASN A 187 -8.06 -1.97 75.14
N MET A 188 -8.67 -3.16 75.06
CA MET A 188 -9.95 -3.39 75.72
C MET A 188 -9.75 -3.47 77.23
N GLU A 189 -10.62 -2.81 77.99
CA GLU A 189 -10.60 -2.86 79.46
C GLU A 189 -10.73 -4.31 79.93
N ARG A 190 -9.84 -4.74 80.83
CA ARG A 190 -9.84 -6.11 81.34
C ARG A 190 -10.98 -6.25 82.37
N PRO A 191 -11.85 -7.26 82.24
CA PRO A 191 -12.88 -7.51 83.25
C PRO A 191 -12.25 -7.74 84.62
N VAL A 192 -12.55 -6.88 85.60
CA VAL A 192 -12.05 -7.01 86.97
C VAL A 192 -13.02 -7.86 87.78
N ARG A 193 -12.52 -8.95 88.37
CA ARG A 193 -13.33 -9.82 89.23
C ARG A 193 -13.69 -9.09 90.52
N TYR A 194 -14.96 -9.15 90.91
CA TYR A 194 -15.42 -8.62 92.19
C TYR A 194 -14.74 -9.33 93.37
N ILE A 195 -14.29 -8.57 94.36
CA ILE A 195 -13.69 -9.07 95.61
C ILE A 195 -14.33 -8.27 96.76
N ARG A 196 -14.96 -8.98 97.70
CA ARG A 196 -15.48 -8.35 98.93
C ARG A 196 -14.32 -7.84 99.76
N LYS A 197 -14.27 -6.53 100.00
CA LYS A 197 -13.36 -5.90 100.96
C LYS A 197 -14.20 -5.33 102.12
N PRO A 198 -13.82 -5.53 103.38
CA PRO A 198 -14.48 -4.87 104.51
C PRO A 198 -14.33 -3.34 104.38
N VAL A 199 -15.17 -2.58 105.08
CA VAL A 199 -15.07 -1.12 105.12
C VAL A 199 -13.72 -0.75 105.75
N ASP A 200 -12.87 -0.10 104.96
CA ASP A 200 -11.58 0.42 105.41
C ASP A 200 -11.72 1.93 105.65
N TYR A 201 -11.75 2.32 106.92
CA TYR A 201 -11.88 3.72 107.32
C TYR A 201 -10.59 4.52 107.11
N ASN A 202 -9.48 3.86 106.78
CA ASN A 202 -8.16 4.50 106.64
C ASN A 202 -7.76 4.77 105.18
N VAL A 203 -8.57 4.36 104.20
CA VAL A 203 -8.24 4.45 102.75
C VAL A 203 -8.01 5.89 102.26
N LEU A 204 -8.46 6.88 103.03
CA LEU A 204 -8.32 8.31 102.74
C LEU A 204 -7.39 9.04 103.73
N ASP A 205 -6.74 8.34 104.67
CA ASP A 205 -5.89 8.97 105.69
C ASP A 205 -4.69 9.71 105.11
N ASP A 206 -4.23 9.31 103.92
CA ASP A 206 -3.12 9.94 103.21
C ASP A 206 -3.60 11.00 102.19
N VAL A 207 -4.90 11.29 102.12
CA VAL A 207 -5.50 12.32 101.26
C VAL A 207 -5.85 13.56 102.08
N GLY A 208 -5.10 14.66 101.91
CA GLY A 208 -5.33 15.92 102.64
C GLY A 208 -4.71 15.92 104.04
N HIS A 209 -5.44 16.42 105.05
CA HIS A 209 -5.01 16.40 106.46
C HIS A 209 -5.72 15.25 107.21
N GLY A 210 -5.40 14.02 106.82
CA GLY A 210 -6.03 12.84 107.43
C GLY A 210 -5.62 12.65 108.89
N VAL A 211 -6.53 12.06 109.67
CA VAL A 211 -6.33 11.80 111.10
C VAL A 211 -6.27 10.29 111.31
N LYS A 212 -5.07 9.79 111.59
CA LYS A 212 -4.84 8.34 111.78
C LYS A 212 -5.32 7.92 113.17
N VAL A 213 -6.11 6.86 113.24
CA VAL A 213 -6.50 6.24 114.52
C VAL A 213 -5.26 5.60 115.15
N SER A 214 -4.73 6.18 116.23
CA SER A 214 -3.60 5.62 116.96
C SER A 214 -4.00 4.33 117.68
N ARG A 215 -3.44 3.17 117.29
CA ARG A 215 -3.55 1.95 118.11
C ARG A 215 -2.58 2.05 119.29
N ALA A 216 -3.10 2.15 120.51
CA ALA A 216 -2.34 1.78 121.71
C ALA A 216 -2.13 0.25 121.70
N SER A 217 -0.93 -0.20 122.09
CA SER A 217 -0.49 -1.60 122.09
C SER A 217 -1.44 -2.56 122.79
#